data_AF-A0A0H3DJR9-F1
#
_entry.id   AF-A0A0H3DJR9-F1
#
_cell.length_a   1.000
_cell.length_b   1.000
_cell.length_c   1.000
_cell.angle_alpha   90.00
_cell.angle_beta   90.00
_cell.angle_gamma   90.00
#
_symmetry.space_group_name_H-M   'P 1'
#
loop_
_entity.id
_entity.type
_entity.pdbx_description
1 polymer ?
#
loop_
_entity_poly.entity_id
_entity_poly.type
_entity_poly.pdbx_seq_one_letter_code
_entity_poly.pdbx_strand_id
1 'polypeptide(L)'
;MSGFEVGAVVTGTVSAIPRPGAIGLFVDLEGDRQGFVDVLILPRQVESWPAVGTTTTFEVLARRPEQVRLWPLDPEFRSGPLDNGVSEAEWRARKERYPVGTALTAEVTRAFVSDGSYLVRYEGGWSLLEGDGEPPEVGTRAAYEVVRHLDTTRRTLLRPGT
;
A
#
# COMPACT_ATOMS: atom_id res chain seq x y z
N MET A 1 -17.77 -0.62 -8.84
CA MET A 1 -16.38 -1.11 -8.71
C MET A 1 -15.57 0.01 -8.09
N SER A 2 -15.02 -0.17 -6.88
CA SER A 2 -14.23 0.88 -6.25
C SER A 2 -12.82 0.89 -6.86
N GLY A 3 -12.45 1.93 -7.61
CA GLY A 3 -11.14 2.05 -8.28
C GLY A 3 -9.93 2.22 -7.37
N PHE A 4 -10.09 2.06 -6.06
CA PHE A 4 -9.08 2.31 -5.03
C PHE A 4 -8.72 1.04 -4.25
N GLU A 5 -8.65 -0.09 -4.94
CA GLU A 5 -8.09 -1.33 -4.38
C GLU A 5 -6.59 -1.16 -4.12
N VAL A 6 -6.06 -1.78 -3.06
CA VAL A 6 -4.62 -1.78 -2.80
C VAL A 6 -3.85 -2.30 -4.02
N GLY A 7 -2.79 -1.59 -4.40
CA GLY A 7 -1.99 -1.90 -5.58
C GLY A 7 -2.63 -1.49 -6.91
N ALA A 8 -3.80 -0.83 -6.91
CA ALA A 8 -4.31 -0.16 -8.10
C ALA A 8 -3.46 1.06 -8.42
N VAL A 9 -3.33 1.36 -9.72
CA VAL A 9 -2.73 2.60 -10.20
C VAL A 9 -3.84 3.59 -10.46
N VAL A 10 -3.73 4.78 -9.87
CA VAL A 10 -4.72 5.86 -10.01
C VAL A 10 -4.02 7.15 -10.43
N THR A 11 -4.71 7.96 -11.23
CA THR A 11 -4.30 9.32 -11.56
C THR A 11 -4.95 10.28 -10.57
N GLY A 12 -4.23 11.30 -10.14
CA GLY A 12 -4.75 12.33 -9.25
C GLY A 12 -3.99 13.64 -9.36
N THR A 13 -4.60 14.70 -8.84
CA THR A 13 -4.02 16.05 -8.86
C THR A 13 -3.74 16.54 -7.45
N VAL A 14 -2.53 17.01 -7.17
CA VAL A 14 -2.18 17.57 -5.86
C VAL A 14 -3.07 18.79 -5.58
N SER A 15 -3.89 18.72 -4.55
CA SER A 15 -4.86 19.77 -4.22
C SER A 15 -4.44 20.65 -3.05
N ALA A 16 -3.64 20.13 -2.12
CA ALA A 16 -3.10 20.91 -1.02
C ALA A 16 -1.81 20.32 -0.44
N ILE A 17 -0.95 21.20 0.10
CA ILE A 17 0.27 20.83 0.82
C ILE A 17 0.24 21.49 2.20
N PRO A 18 -0.49 20.91 3.17
CA PRO A 18 -0.59 21.50 4.51
C PRO A 18 0.73 21.36 5.26
N ARG A 19 1.23 22.46 5.85
CA ARG A 19 2.50 22.50 6.61
C ARG A 19 3.62 21.74 5.88
N PRO A 20 4.13 22.28 4.75
CA PRO A 20 5.15 21.61 3.94
C PRO A 20 6.34 21.14 4.79
N GLY A 21 6.81 19.91 4.54
CA GLY A 21 7.86 19.26 5.33
C GLY A 21 7.40 18.61 6.64
N ALA A 22 6.12 18.72 7.03
CA ALA A 22 5.63 18.17 8.31
C ALA A 22 4.50 17.14 8.19
N ILE A 23 3.59 17.27 7.21
CA ILE A 23 2.42 16.36 7.09
C ILE A 23 2.50 15.49 5.83
N GLY A 24 2.60 16.13 4.67
CA GLY A 24 2.45 15.48 3.37
C GLY A 24 1.59 16.32 2.44
N LEU A 25 0.93 15.67 1.49
CA LEU A 25 0.06 16.35 0.52
C LEU A 25 -1.26 15.61 0.31
N PHE A 26 -2.28 16.37 -0.05
CA PHE A 26 -3.58 15.87 -0.47
C PHE A 26 -3.66 15.82 -1.99
N VAL A 27 -4.39 14.83 -2.49
CA VAL A 27 -4.58 14.57 -3.92
C VAL A 27 -6.06 14.42 -4.17
N ASP A 28 -6.60 15.18 -5.12
CA ASP A 28 -7.95 14.95 -5.60
C ASP A 28 -7.94 13.75 -6.54
N LEU A 29 -8.82 12.78 -6.25
CA LEU A 29 -9.01 11.57 -7.04
C LEU A 29 -10.41 11.59 -7.68
N GLU A 30 -10.63 10.69 -8.64
CA GLU A 30 -11.96 10.52 -9.24
C GLU A 30 -13.03 10.17 -8.18
N GLY A 31 -14.25 10.68 -8.39
CA GLY A 31 -15.42 10.35 -7.56
C GLY A 31 -15.41 10.98 -6.16
N ASP A 32 -14.94 12.23 -6.05
CA ASP A 32 -14.89 13.03 -4.81
C ASP A 32 -14.08 12.40 -3.67
N ARG A 33 -13.22 11.42 -3.98
CA ARG A 33 -12.33 10.79 -3.01
C ARG A 33 -11.05 11.60 -2.87
N GLN A 34 -10.56 11.71 -1.64
CA GLN A 34 -9.29 12.36 -1.36
C GLN A 34 -8.19 11.32 -1.10
N GLY A 35 -7.11 11.47 -1.84
CA GLY A 35 -5.85 10.78 -1.64
C GLY A 35 -4.91 11.56 -0.72
N PHE A 36 -3.94 10.84 -0.15
CA PHE A 36 -2.91 11.44 0.70
C PHE A 36 -1.58 10.72 0.53
N VAL A 37 -0.53 11.52 0.36
CA VAL A 37 0.87 11.07 0.37
C VAL A 37 1.52 11.59 1.64
N ASP A 38 2.06 10.67 2.44
CA ASP A 38 2.70 10.96 3.72
C ASP A 38 4.05 11.66 3.52
N VAL A 39 4.40 12.61 4.40
CA VAL A 39 5.69 13.33 4.37
C VAL A 39 6.90 12.39 4.29
N LEU A 40 6.83 11.21 4.91
CA LEU A 40 7.94 10.25 4.92
C LEU A 40 8.21 9.64 3.55
N ILE A 41 7.24 9.69 2.64
CA ILE A 41 7.37 9.21 1.26
C ILE A 41 8.05 10.27 0.38
N LEU A 42 7.83 11.55 0.68
CA LEU A 42 8.24 12.68 -0.16
C LEU A 42 9.73 13.02 0.02
N PRO A 43 10.37 13.68 -0.96
CA PRO A 43 11.75 14.16 -0.84
C PRO A 43 11.95 15.02 0.42
N ARG A 44 13.16 15.02 0.99
CA ARG A 44 13.43 15.86 2.17
C ARG A 44 13.34 17.36 1.87
N GLN A 45 13.70 17.76 0.65
CA GLN A 45 13.59 19.14 0.18
C GLN A 45 12.17 19.38 -0.31
N VAL A 46 11.48 20.34 0.30
CA VAL A 46 10.07 20.65 0.01
C VAL A 46 9.91 21.18 -1.42
N GLU A 47 10.93 21.85 -1.94
CA GLU A 47 10.97 22.41 -3.28
C GLU A 47 10.95 21.33 -4.36
N SER A 48 11.28 20.08 -4.00
CA SER A 48 11.20 18.91 -4.88
C SER A 48 9.87 18.17 -4.77
N TRP A 49 8.92 18.66 -3.94
CA TRP A 49 7.59 18.07 -3.87
C TRP A 49 6.78 18.47 -5.10
N PRO A 50 5.82 17.63 -5.54
CA PRO A 50 4.90 18.04 -6.59
C PRO A 50 4.07 19.23 -6.11
N ALA A 51 4.05 20.31 -6.89
CA ALA A 51 3.30 21.52 -6.57
C ALA A 51 1.78 21.28 -6.64
N VAL A 52 0.99 22.11 -5.97
CA VAL A 52 -0.47 22.13 -6.13
C VAL A 52 -0.82 22.34 -7.61
N GLY A 53 -1.77 21.54 -8.11
CA GLY A 53 -2.15 21.47 -9.52
C GLY A 53 -1.36 20.43 -10.34
N THR A 54 -0.31 19.82 -9.77
CA THR A 54 0.42 18.73 -10.45
C THR A 54 -0.45 17.49 -10.54
N THR A 55 -0.69 17.00 -11.76
CA THR A 55 -1.35 15.72 -12.01
C THR A 55 -0.32 14.64 -12.26
N THR A 56 -0.40 13.53 -11.54
CA THR A 56 0.50 12.37 -11.72
C THR A 56 -0.20 11.07 -11.31
N THR A 57 0.52 9.96 -11.41
CA THR A 57 0.04 8.62 -11.08
C THR A 57 0.57 8.11 -9.74
N PHE A 58 -0.26 7.35 -9.05
CA PHE A 58 0.00 6.81 -7.72
C PHE A 58 -0.38 5.34 -7.65
N GLU A 59 0.36 4.56 -6.85
CA GLU A 59 -0.08 3.26 -6.37
C GLU A 59 -0.89 3.44 -5.08
N VAL A 60 -2.06 2.79 -4.99
CA VAL A 60 -2.87 2.77 -3.77
C VAL A 60 -2.21 1.87 -2.73
N LEU A 61 -1.82 2.43 -1.59
CA LEU A 61 -1.22 1.69 -0.48
C LEU A 61 -2.26 1.08 0.46
N ALA A 62 -3.33 1.83 0.72
CA ALA A 62 -4.41 1.46 1.62
C ALA A 62 -5.68 2.27 1.33
N ARG A 63 -6.84 1.65 1.52
CA ARG A 63 -8.16 2.29 1.48
C ARG A 63 -8.65 2.49 2.91
N ARG A 64 -8.54 3.72 3.43
CA ARG A 64 -9.20 4.09 4.69
C ARG A 64 -10.59 4.66 4.41
N PRO A 65 -11.52 4.61 5.40
CA PRO A 65 -12.87 5.14 5.22
C PRO A 65 -12.88 6.57 4.67
N GLU A 66 -12.03 7.45 5.22
CA GLU A 66 -12.00 8.87 4.88
C GLU A 66 -10.91 9.25 3.88
N GLN A 67 -9.94 8.37 3.60
CA GLN A 67 -8.74 8.74 2.84
C GLN A 67 -8.09 7.54 2.14
N VAL A 68 -7.61 7.74 0.90
CA VAL A 68 -6.80 6.75 0.19
C VAL A 68 -5.33 7.08 0.40
N ARG A 69 -4.55 6.14 0.95
CA ARG A 69 -3.10 6.33 1.11
C ARG A 69 -2.41 6.01 -0.20
N LEU A 70 -1.55 6.90 -0.65
CA LEU A 70 -0.96 6.87 -1.98
C LEU A 70 0.57 6.82 -1.93
N TRP A 71 1.14 6.16 -2.93
CA TRP A 71 2.56 6.14 -3.21
C TRP A 71 2.81 6.73 -4.60
N PRO A 72 3.56 7.85 -4.74
CA PRO A 72 3.87 8.41 -6.05
C PRO A 72 4.63 7.41 -6.92
N LEU A 73 4.17 7.20 -8.15
CA LEU A 73 4.89 6.34 -9.09
C LEU A 73 6.06 7.06 -9.74
N ASP A 74 5.96 8.38 -9.89
CA ASP A 74 7.10 9.19 -10.32
C ASP A 74 8.22 9.10 -9.27
N PRO A 75 9.42 8.60 -9.63
CA PRO A 75 10.57 8.56 -8.73
C PRO A 75 10.99 9.94 -8.22
N GLU A 76 10.74 11.02 -8.97
CA GLU A 76 11.17 12.36 -8.57
C GLU A 76 10.42 12.87 -7.33
N PHE A 77 9.18 12.41 -7.14
CA PHE A 77 8.34 12.77 -5.99
C PHE A 77 8.53 11.84 -4.79
N ARG A 78 9.67 11.13 -4.70
CA ARG A 78 9.97 10.20 -3.62
C ARG A 78 11.32 10.46 -2.97
N SER A 79 11.40 10.25 -1.66
CA SER A 79 12.67 10.22 -0.92
C SER A 79 13.54 9.01 -1.29
N GLY A 80 12.94 7.97 -1.87
CA GLY A 80 13.61 6.73 -2.25
C GLY A 80 12.61 5.59 -2.52
N PRO A 81 13.10 4.35 -2.66
CA PRO A 81 12.22 3.18 -2.68
C PRO A 81 11.48 3.06 -1.34
N LEU A 82 10.32 2.38 -1.35
CA LEU A 82 9.66 2.04 -0.09
C LEU A 82 10.60 1.13 0.70
N ASP A 83 11.10 1.61 1.83
CA ASP A 83 11.90 0.79 2.73
C ASP A 83 10.99 -0.13 3.53
N ASN A 84 10.71 -1.30 2.95
CA ASN A 84 10.05 -2.40 3.63
C ASN A 84 11.05 -3.49 4.07
N GLY A 85 12.36 -3.21 4.00
CA GLY A 85 13.43 -4.14 4.35
C GLY A 85 13.59 -5.35 3.41
N VAL A 86 12.93 -5.38 2.24
CA VAL A 86 13.02 -6.49 1.27
C VAL A 86 14.00 -6.11 0.16
N SER A 87 15.11 -6.82 0.03
CA SER A 87 16.07 -6.68 -1.07
C SER A 87 15.49 -7.16 -2.42
N GLU A 88 16.14 -6.82 -3.53
CA GLU A 88 15.72 -7.31 -4.85
C GLU A 88 15.81 -8.84 -4.97
N ALA A 89 16.86 -9.44 -4.39
CA ALA A 89 17.05 -10.88 -4.40
C ALA A 89 15.97 -11.60 -3.59
N GLU A 90 15.64 -11.10 -2.40
CA GLU A 90 14.53 -11.63 -1.58
C GLU A 90 13.19 -11.46 -2.30
N TRP A 91 12.97 -10.32 -2.96
CA TRP A 91 11.76 -10.10 -3.74
C TRP A 91 11.63 -11.07 -4.90
N ARG A 92 12.71 -11.31 -5.65
CA ARG A 92 12.72 -12.29 -6.75
C ARG A 92 12.45 -13.70 -6.24
N ALA A 93 13.14 -14.12 -5.19
CA ALA A 93 12.94 -15.44 -4.58
C ALA A 93 11.50 -15.63 -4.05
N ARG A 94 10.91 -14.58 -3.48
CA ARG A 94 9.50 -14.60 -3.05
C ARG A 94 8.55 -14.81 -4.23
N LYS A 95 8.75 -14.11 -5.35
CA LYS A 95 7.91 -14.27 -6.55
C LYS A 95 8.04 -15.65 -7.18
N GLU A 96 9.25 -16.22 -7.20
CA GLU A 96 9.49 -17.58 -7.68
C GLU A 96 8.84 -18.63 -6.79
N ARG A 97 8.90 -18.46 -5.47
CA ARG A 97 8.28 -19.37 -4.51
C ARG A 97 6.76 -19.30 -4.49
N TYR A 98 6.21 -18.09 -4.63
CA TYR A 98 4.77 -17.86 -4.59
C TYR A 98 4.29 -17.07 -5.82
N PRO A 99 4.18 -17.70 -7.00
CA PRO A 99 3.52 -17.11 -8.16
C PRO A 99 2.08 -16.69 -7.84
N VAL A 100 1.55 -15.74 -8.61
CA VAL A 100 0.12 -15.37 -8.52
C VAL A 100 -0.77 -16.61 -8.73
N GLY A 101 -1.81 -16.75 -7.92
CA GLY A 101 -2.70 -17.91 -7.84
C GLY A 101 -2.23 -19.01 -6.88
N THR A 102 -1.02 -18.90 -6.32
CA THR A 102 -0.51 -19.88 -5.35
C THR A 102 -1.21 -19.72 -4.00
N ALA A 103 -1.67 -20.82 -3.43
CA ALA A 103 -2.09 -20.87 -2.03
C ALA A 103 -0.86 -21.04 -1.11
N LEU A 104 -0.79 -20.25 -0.05
CA LEU A 104 0.22 -20.33 0.99
C LEU A 104 -0.44 -20.32 2.38
N THR A 105 0.24 -20.89 3.37
CA THR A 105 -0.17 -20.77 4.76
C THR A 105 0.44 -19.52 5.36
N ALA A 106 -0.37 -18.68 6.01
CA ALA A 106 0.09 -17.52 6.74
C ALA A 106 -0.54 -17.48 8.14
N GLU A 107 0.17 -16.85 9.07
CA GLU A 107 -0.25 -16.63 10.45
C GLU A 107 -0.65 -15.17 10.66
N VAL A 108 -1.80 -14.94 11.28
CA VAL A 108 -2.22 -13.60 11.73
C VAL A 108 -1.31 -13.16 12.86
N THR A 109 -0.53 -12.10 12.63
CA THR A 109 0.44 -11.57 13.62
C THR A 109 -0.05 -10.30 14.28
N ARG A 110 -1.01 -9.61 13.67
CA ARG A 110 -1.63 -8.40 14.24
C ARG A 110 -3.01 -8.20 13.66
N ALA A 111 -3.94 -7.77 14.50
CA ALA A 111 -5.30 -7.40 14.13
C ALA A 111 -5.58 -5.96 14.56
N PHE A 112 -6.26 -5.19 13.72
CA PHE A 112 -6.62 -3.80 13.96
C PHE A 112 -8.14 -3.67 14.01
N VAL A 113 -8.70 -3.83 15.21
CA VAL A 113 -10.17 -3.79 15.44
C VAL A 113 -10.80 -2.48 14.95
N SER A 114 -10.04 -1.38 14.94
CA SER A 114 -10.52 -0.07 14.49
C SER A 114 -10.98 -0.02 13.03
N ASP A 115 -10.41 -0.87 12.18
CA ASP A 115 -10.66 -0.81 10.73
C ASP A 115 -10.74 -2.20 10.08
N GLY A 116 -10.85 -3.26 10.88
CA GLY A 116 -10.93 -4.65 10.42
C GLY A 116 -9.70 -5.18 9.70
N SER A 117 -8.64 -4.38 9.54
CA SER A 117 -7.43 -4.82 8.86
C SER A 117 -6.57 -5.71 9.74
N TYR A 118 -5.76 -6.56 9.13
CA TYR A 118 -4.85 -7.45 9.85
C TYR A 118 -3.60 -7.80 9.04
N LEU A 119 -2.51 -8.06 9.75
CA LEU A 119 -1.24 -8.47 9.18
C LEU A 119 -1.08 -9.98 9.29
N VAL A 120 -0.74 -10.61 8.17
CA VAL A 120 -0.33 -12.01 8.14
C VAL A 120 1.14 -12.12 7.80
N ARG A 121 1.82 -13.10 8.41
CA ARG A 121 3.18 -13.50 8.05
C ARG A 121 3.17 -14.89 7.43
N TYR A 122 3.94 -15.04 6.37
CA TYR A 122 4.21 -16.31 5.72
C TYR A 122 5.72 -16.44 5.51
N GLU A 123 6.18 -17.60 5.08
CA GLU A 123 7.60 -17.80 4.83
C GLU A 123 8.09 -16.82 3.75
N GLY A 124 9.07 -15.97 4.09
CA GLY A 124 9.65 -15.01 3.16
C GLY A 124 8.89 -13.69 3.03
N GLY A 125 7.83 -13.43 3.80
CA GLY A 125 7.16 -12.13 3.76
C GLY A 125 5.98 -11.92 4.71
N TRP A 126 5.30 -10.81 4.47
CA TRP A 126 4.08 -10.43 5.17
C TRP A 126 3.11 -9.76 4.19
N SER A 127 1.83 -9.71 4.55
CA SER A 127 0.79 -8.97 3.84
C SER A 127 -0.13 -8.29 4.84
N LEU A 128 -0.55 -7.06 4.53
CA LEU A 128 -1.66 -6.38 5.20
C LEU A 128 -2.91 -6.65 4.38
N LEU A 129 -3.93 -7.22 5.03
CA LEU A 129 -5.24 -7.43 4.44
C LEU A 129 -6.19 -6.39 5.01
N GLU A 130 -6.93 -5.73 4.12
CA GLU A 130 -8.01 -4.83 4.50
C GLU A 130 -9.31 -5.63 4.59
N GLY A 131 -10.13 -5.33 5.58
CA GLY A 131 -11.42 -5.99 5.78
C GLY A 131 -12.39 -5.06 6.48
N ASP A 132 -13.67 -5.16 6.15
CA ASP A 132 -14.72 -4.29 6.73
C ASP A 132 -15.43 -4.98 7.92
N GLY A 133 -14.83 -6.04 8.50
CA GLY A 133 -15.42 -6.87 9.54
C GLY A 133 -14.43 -7.24 10.65
N GLU A 134 -14.86 -8.11 11.58
CA GLU A 134 -14.00 -8.56 12.67
C GLU A 134 -12.77 -9.30 12.11
N PRO A 135 -11.54 -8.84 12.42
CA PRO A 135 -10.33 -9.50 11.97
C PRO A 135 -10.20 -10.88 12.63
N PRO A 136 -9.54 -11.87 11.99
CA PRO A 136 -9.29 -13.14 12.64
C PRO A 136 -8.38 -12.99 13.87
N GLU A 137 -8.47 -13.94 14.80
CA GLU A 137 -7.66 -13.93 16.02
C GLU A 137 -6.16 -14.02 15.71
N VAL A 138 -5.35 -13.24 16.44
CA VAL A 138 -3.89 -13.30 16.36
C VAL A 138 -3.39 -14.70 16.74
N GLY A 139 -2.47 -15.25 15.96
CA GLY A 139 -1.98 -16.63 16.06
C GLY A 139 -2.73 -17.61 15.16
N THR A 140 -3.87 -17.22 14.58
CA THR A 140 -4.60 -18.05 13.60
C THR A 140 -3.74 -18.30 12.38
N ARG A 141 -3.65 -19.58 11.96
CA ARG A 141 -3.02 -19.99 10.70
C ARG A 141 -4.08 -20.45 9.71
N ALA A 142 -4.06 -19.88 8.51
CA ALA A 142 -5.03 -20.19 7.46
C ALA A 142 -4.37 -20.20 6.08
N ALA A 143 -5.08 -20.73 5.09
CA ALA A 143 -4.69 -20.64 3.70
C ALA A 143 -5.04 -19.27 3.12
N TYR A 144 -4.12 -18.69 2.35
CA TYR A 144 -4.28 -17.44 1.64
C TYR A 144 -3.78 -17.62 0.21
N GLU A 145 -4.42 -16.96 -0.74
CA GLU A 145 -4.01 -16.98 -2.15
C GLU A 145 -3.25 -15.71 -2.50
N VAL A 146 -2.15 -15.85 -3.24
CA VAL A 146 -1.43 -14.73 -3.84
C VAL A 146 -2.23 -14.13 -4.99
N VAL A 147 -2.67 -12.89 -4.82
CA VAL A 147 -3.48 -12.18 -5.82
C VAL A 147 -2.60 -11.36 -6.75
N ARG A 148 -1.57 -10.69 -6.20
CA ARG A 148 -0.71 -9.80 -6.98
C ARG A 148 0.64 -9.59 -6.30
N HIS A 149 1.65 -9.34 -7.11
CA HIS A 149 2.94 -8.81 -6.68
C HIS A 149 3.04 -7.33 -7.04
N LEU A 150 3.28 -6.47 -6.05
CA LEU A 150 3.46 -5.03 -6.23
C LEU A 150 4.96 -4.74 -6.30
N ASP A 151 5.50 -4.65 -7.51
CA ASP A 151 6.95 -4.53 -7.70
C ASP A 151 7.52 -3.21 -7.16
N THR A 152 6.76 -2.11 -7.25
CA THR A 152 7.19 -0.79 -6.77
C THR A 152 7.37 -0.77 -5.26
N THR A 153 6.45 -1.40 -4.52
CA THR A 153 6.44 -1.41 -3.05
C THR A 153 6.92 -2.73 -2.45
N ARG A 154 7.31 -3.70 -3.30
CA ARG A 154 7.75 -5.07 -2.92
C ARG A 154 6.80 -5.76 -1.96
N ARG A 155 5.50 -5.57 -2.18
CA ARG A 155 4.40 -6.15 -1.38
C ARG A 155 3.75 -7.29 -2.16
N THR A 156 3.38 -8.35 -1.45
CA THR A 156 2.54 -9.41 -2.00
C THR A 156 1.14 -9.24 -1.45
N LEU A 157 0.16 -9.11 -2.33
CA LEU A 157 -1.23 -9.03 -1.94
C LEU A 157 -1.81 -10.43 -1.80
N LEU A 158 -2.42 -10.66 -0.64
CA LEU A 158 -3.07 -11.91 -0.30
C LEU A 158 -4.57 -11.70 -0.16
N ARG A 159 -5.34 -12.74 -0.49
CA ARG A 159 -6.74 -12.88 -0.10
C ARG A 159 -6.91 -14.15 0.74
N PRO A 160 -7.85 -14.21 1.69
CA PRO A 160 -8.19 -15.45 2.36
C PRO A 160 -8.57 -16.52 1.32
N GLY A 161 -8.06 -17.74 1.48
CA GLY A 161 -8.49 -18.88 0.69
C GLY A 161 -9.93 -19.25 1.05
N THR A 162 -10.70 -19.67 0.05
CA THR A 162 -12.01 -20.32 0.24
C THR A 162 -11.86 -21.71 0.83
#